data_AF-A0A4Q4UF72-F1
#
_entry.id   AF-A0A4Q4UF72-F1
#
_cell.length_a   1.000
_cell.length_b   1.000
_cell.length_c   1.000
_cell.angle_alpha   90.00
_cell.angle_beta   90.00
_cell.angle_gamma   90.00
#
_symmetry.space_group_name_H-M   'P 1'
#
loop_
_entity.id
_entity.type
_entity.pdbx_description
1 polymer ?
#
loop_
_entity_poly.entity_id
_entity_poly.type
_entity_poly.pdbx_seq_one_letter_code
_entity_poly.pdbx_strand_id
1 'polypeptide(L)'
;MHTTAIRVGWNDSAAQFHSELKLQGSGVFSPATLLFSSLLHNLSGLSYSTGNIKAATVGLERTLGYGLSPSAAGTRSVSMDTLDQYSRDIAAARGWAGTHFRRVEISLAVITTLEDVETWRGRLGKCSPSLRQLLEDHSHDLCMAAQCLRPQCEALASGIKVLDARLSNLSTVVFHLMSHEDANASASIAAASKDLAEATRRDSSSMKTIAIMTMVFLPGTFFAALFAVPSLQWDQPTVVSDRFWVYWALTIPSTVAVLLIWAYWEDRSSTRKQIGVLNEILRRRKER
;
A
#
# COMPACT_ATOMS: atom_id res chain seq x y z
N MET A 1 14.17 -11.70 -17.05
CA MET A 1 15.25 -10.83 -16.51
C MET A 1 14.99 -10.69 -15.02
N HIS A 2 15.58 -11.59 -14.25
CA HIS A 2 15.27 -11.75 -12.83
C HIS A 2 15.96 -10.68 -11.98
N THR A 3 15.16 -10.13 -11.08
CA THR A 3 15.44 -9.40 -9.84
C THR A 3 16.90 -9.45 -9.43
N THR A 4 17.60 -8.30 -9.53
CA THR A 4 18.87 -8.08 -8.86
C THR A 4 18.62 -8.01 -7.37
N ALA A 5 18.52 -9.18 -6.72
CA ALA A 5 18.52 -9.26 -5.27
C ALA A 5 19.72 -8.47 -4.76
N ILE A 6 19.48 -7.51 -3.87
CA ILE A 6 20.52 -6.74 -3.19
C ILE A 6 21.24 -7.72 -2.25
N ARG A 7 22.05 -8.63 -2.81
CA ARG A 7 22.98 -9.47 -2.04
C ARG A 7 24.16 -8.59 -1.68
N VAL A 8 24.08 -7.99 -0.50
CA VAL A 8 25.22 -7.35 0.15
C VAL A 8 26.16 -8.47 0.61
N GLY A 9 27.08 -8.88 -0.25
CA GLY A 9 28.10 -9.88 0.06
C GLY A 9 29.09 -9.32 1.08
N TRP A 10 29.04 -9.84 2.31
CA TRP A 10 29.87 -9.44 3.44
C TRP A 10 30.95 -10.49 3.78
N ASN A 11 31.42 -11.27 2.79
CA ASN A 11 32.08 -12.55 3.10
C ASN A 11 33.62 -12.55 3.10
N ASP A 12 34.31 -11.45 2.74
CA ASP A 12 35.78 -11.48 2.58
C ASP A 12 36.56 -10.39 3.33
N SER A 13 35.90 -9.50 4.09
CA SER A 13 36.59 -8.36 4.73
C SER A 13 37.66 -8.82 5.73
N ALA A 14 37.35 -9.81 6.58
CA ALA A 14 38.30 -10.32 7.56
C ALA A 14 39.49 -11.07 6.92
N ALA A 15 39.25 -11.79 5.81
CA ALA A 15 40.28 -12.49 5.06
C ALA A 15 41.21 -11.49 4.33
N GLN A 16 40.63 -10.43 3.75
CA GLN A 16 41.40 -9.34 3.15
C GLN A 16 42.24 -8.60 4.19
N PHE A 17 41.65 -8.22 5.33
CA PHE A 17 42.40 -7.57 6.41
C PHE A 17 43.56 -8.44 6.91
N HIS A 18 43.34 -9.75 7.07
CA HIS A 18 44.39 -10.68 7.44
C HIS A 18 45.51 -10.80 6.39
N SER A 19 45.16 -10.70 5.10
CA SER A 19 46.15 -10.66 4.01
C SER A 19 46.95 -9.36 3.98
N GLU A 20 46.32 -8.22 4.25
CA GLU A 20 46.98 -6.90 4.35
C GLU A 20 47.95 -6.87 5.54
N LEU A 21 47.55 -7.41 6.69
CA LEU A 21 48.43 -7.55 7.87
C LEU A 21 49.65 -8.43 7.60
N LYS A 22 49.50 -9.50 6.80
CA LYS A 22 50.61 -10.39 6.41
C LYS A 22 51.60 -9.71 5.47
N LEU A 23 51.13 -8.86 4.55
CA LEU A 23 52.00 -8.09 3.64
C LEU A 23 52.89 -7.08 4.38
N GLN A 24 52.44 -6.59 5.54
CA GLN A 24 53.20 -5.63 6.38
C GLN A 24 54.10 -6.29 7.43
N GLY A 25 54.19 -7.62 7.48
CA GLY A 25 54.76 -8.43 8.56
C GLY A 25 56.24 -8.24 8.95
N SER A 26 56.95 -7.23 8.43
CA SER A 26 58.34 -6.91 8.79
C SER A 26 58.60 -5.45 9.19
N GLY A 27 57.58 -4.57 9.17
CA GLY A 27 57.71 -3.16 9.57
C GLY A 27 56.95 -2.87 10.86
N VAL A 28 57.68 -2.39 11.88
CA VAL A 28 57.23 -1.90 13.20
C VAL A 28 55.72 -1.61 13.30
N PHE A 29 54.96 -2.52 13.92
CA PHE A 29 53.55 -2.27 14.25
C PHE A 29 53.45 -1.29 15.42
N SER A 30 53.46 0.01 15.13
CA SER A 30 53.08 1.04 16.09
C SER A 30 51.56 0.97 16.34
N PRO A 31 51.07 1.25 17.57
CA PRO A 31 49.64 1.38 17.85
C PRO A 31 48.90 2.29 16.86
N ALA A 32 49.55 3.37 16.39
CA ALA A 32 48.99 4.29 15.40
C ALA A 32 48.78 3.63 14.02
N THR A 33 49.76 2.86 13.55
CA THR A 33 49.68 2.17 12.25
C THR A 33 48.61 1.08 12.23
N LEU A 34 48.45 0.35 13.34
CA LEU A 34 47.40 -0.67 13.48
C LEU A 34 46.00 -0.06 13.57
N LEU A 35 45.88 1.04 14.31
CA LEU A 35 44.61 1.77 14.40
C LEU A 35 44.21 2.35 13.05
N PHE A 36 45.15 2.99 12.36
CA PHE A 36 44.94 3.56 11.04
C PHE A 36 44.53 2.50 10.02
N SER A 37 45.26 1.39 9.91
CA SER A 37 44.94 0.32 8.96
C SER A 37 43.60 -0.36 9.27
N SER A 38 43.29 -0.59 10.54
CA SER A 38 42.00 -1.16 10.96
C SER A 38 40.82 -0.24 10.64
N LEU A 39 40.92 1.05 10.98
CA LEU A 39 39.86 2.02 10.67
C LEU A 39 39.71 2.21 9.16
N LEU A 40 40.83 2.32 8.43
CA LEU A 40 40.82 2.46 6.98
C LEU A 40 40.15 1.26 6.30
N HIS A 41 40.47 0.03 6.73
CA HIS A 41 39.85 -1.19 6.21
C HIS A 41 38.35 -1.24 6.51
N ASN A 42 37.95 -0.85 7.72
CA ASN A 42 36.53 -0.78 8.08
C ASN A 42 35.77 0.25 7.22
N LEU A 43 36.37 1.41 6.97
CA LEU A 43 35.78 2.47 6.15
C LEU A 43 35.73 2.09 4.66
N SER A 44 36.75 1.41 4.13
CA SER A 44 36.77 0.95 2.74
C SER A 44 35.70 -0.10 2.49
N GLY A 45 35.55 -1.08 3.38
CA GLY A 45 34.48 -2.09 3.30
C GLY A 45 33.09 -1.46 3.39
N LEU A 46 32.93 -0.44 4.24
CA LEU A 46 31.68 0.29 4.38
C LEU A 46 31.35 1.14 3.16
N SER A 47 32.36 1.79 2.57
CA SER A 47 32.26 2.55 1.32
C SER A 47 31.84 1.66 0.15
N TYR A 48 32.50 0.50 -0.02
CA TYR A 48 32.17 -0.49 -1.06
C TYR A 48 30.72 -0.95 -0.96
N SER A 49 30.30 -1.38 0.23
CA SER A 49 28.94 -1.86 0.45
C SER A 49 27.89 -0.76 0.30
N THR A 50 28.20 0.48 0.69
CA THR A 50 27.33 1.65 0.45
C THR A 50 27.21 1.94 -1.05
N GLY A 51 28.30 1.75 -1.81
CA GLY A 51 28.32 1.82 -3.27
C GLY A 51 27.37 0.81 -3.92
N ASN A 52 27.31 -0.43 -3.41
CA ASN A 52 26.38 -1.44 -3.91
C ASN A 52 24.92 -1.06 -3.69
N ILE A 53 24.58 -0.52 -2.50
CA ILE A 53 23.21 -0.03 -2.23
C ILE A 53 22.88 1.12 -3.18
N LYS A 54 23.81 2.07 -3.35
CA LYS A 54 23.65 3.20 -4.29
C LYS A 54 23.41 2.71 -5.72
N ALA A 55 24.15 1.71 -6.19
CA ALA A 55 23.96 1.14 -7.52
C ALA A 55 22.59 0.48 -7.68
N ALA A 56 22.13 -0.28 -6.67
CA ALA A 56 20.79 -0.86 -6.66
C ALA A 56 19.69 0.22 -6.68
N THR A 57 19.84 1.30 -5.89
CA THR A 57 18.93 2.45 -5.89
C THR A 57 18.85 3.10 -7.27
N VAL A 58 19.99 3.31 -7.95
CA VAL A 58 20.01 3.84 -9.33
C VAL A 58 19.32 2.90 -10.31
N GLY A 59 19.46 1.58 -10.14
CA GLY A 59 18.74 0.59 -10.94
C GLY A 59 17.22 0.69 -10.78
N LEU A 60 16.75 0.82 -9.53
CA LEU A 60 15.33 1.03 -9.21
C LEU A 60 14.80 2.35 -9.77
N GLU A 61 15.53 3.44 -9.58
CA GLU A 61 15.21 4.77 -10.14
C GLU A 61 15.01 4.73 -11.66
N ARG A 62 15.88 4.04 -12.38
CA ARG A 62 15.76 3.87 -13.84
C ARG A 62 14.55 3.04 -14.23
N THR A 63 14.22 2.03 -13.44
CA THR A 63 13.09 1.12 -13.71
C THR A 63 11.76 1.82 -13.47
N LEU A 64 11.68 2.61 -12.40
CA LEU A 64 10.49 3.38 -12.04
C LEU A 64 10.35 4.67 -12.88
N GLY A 65 11.46 5.17 -13.46
CA GLY A 65 11.47 6.42 -14.23
C GLY A 65 11.65 7.69 -13.40
N TYR A 66 11.88 7.57 -12.09
CA TYR A 66 11.97 8.68 -11.12
C TYR A 66 13.41 8.96 -10.65
N GLY A 67 14.39 8.79 -11.54
CA GLY A 67 15.82 9.02 -11.26
C GLY A 67 16.36 10.39 -11.65
N LEU A 68 17.62 10.65 -11.30
CA LEU A 68 18.37 11.86 -11.69
C LEU A 68 18.49 12.05 -13.22
N SER A 69 18.36 10.96 -13.99
CA SER A 69 18.25 10.99 -15.44
C SER A 69 16.93 10.29 -15.81
N PRO A 70 15.86 11.03 -16.13
CA PRO A 70 14.60 10.42 -16.51
C PRO A 70 14.81 9.61 -17.79
N SER A 71 14.59 8.30 -17.72
CA SER A 71 14.53 7.47 -18.91
C SER A 71 13.21 7.79 -19.62
N ALA A 72 13.27 8.20 -20.88
CA ALA A 72 12.09 8.48 -21.72
C ALA A 72 11.24 7.22 -22.02
N ALA A 73 11.64 6.06 -21.50
CA ALA A 73 10.84 4.84 -21.55
C ALA A 73 9.62 5.04 -20.66
N GLY A 74 8.50 5.43 -21.29
CA GLY A 74 7.22 5.70 -20.66
C GLY A 74 6.83 4.62 -19.66
N THR A 75 6.13 5.07 -18.62
CA THR A 75 5.62 4.31 -17.48
C THR A 75 5.12 2.94 -17.94
N ARG A 76 5.99 1.94 -17.88
CA ARG A 76 5.64 0.56 -18.20
C ARG A 76 4.60 0.18 -17.15
N SER A 77 3.45 -0.37 -17.55
CA SER A 77 2.46 -0.86 -16.58
C SER A 77 3.14 -1.90 -15.68
N VAL A 78 3.45 -1.53 -14.46
CA VAL A 78 4.11 -2.40 -13.47
C VAL A 78 3.01 -3.14 -12.71
N SER A 79 3.08 -4.46 -12.60
CA SER A 79 2.10 -5.23 -11.84
C SER A 79 2.23 -4.96 -10.34
N MET A 80 1.13 -5.15 -9.60
CA MET A 80 1.09 -4.98 -8.14
C MET A 80 2.16 -5.83 -7.43
N ASP A 81 2.33 -7.10 -7.82
CA ASP A 81 3.36 -7.99 -7.25
C ASP A 81 4.79 -7.42 -7.39
N THR A 82 5.05 -6.73 -8.50
CA THR A 82 6.36 -6.15 -8.77
C THR A 82 6.57 -4.88 -7.94
N LEU A 83 5.52 -4.07 -7.76
CA LEU A 83 5.55 -2.91 -6.85
C LEU A 83 5.76 -3.35 -5.41
N ASP A 84 5.10 -4.42 -4.96
CA ASP A 84 5.31 -5.01 -3.63
C ASP A 84 6.74 -5.48 -3.43
N GLN A 85 7.33 -6.12 -4.47
CA GLN A 85 8.72 -6.51 -4.43
C GLN A 85 9.66 -5.30 -4.30
N TYR A 86 9.43 -4.25 -5.08
CA TYR A 86 10.22 -3.01 -4.98
C TYR A 86 10.07 -2.34 -3.61
N SER A 87 8.87 -2.32 -3.03
CA SER A 87 8.64 -1.82 -1.67
C SER A 87 9.49 -2.56 -0.64
N ARG A 88 9.52 -3.91 -0.70
CA ARG A 88 10.38 -4.74 0.17
C ARG A 88 11.87 -4.48 -0.04
N ASP A 89 12.31 -4.38 -1.29
CA ASP A 89 13.72 -4.16 -1.62
C ASP A 89 14.19 -2.77 -1.15
N ILE A 90 13.36 -1.74 -1.28
CA ILE A 90 13.62 -0.38 -0.77
C ILE A 90 13.69 -0.40 0.76
N ALA A 91 12.75 -1.08 1.43
CA ALA A 91 12.76 -1.20 2.89
C ALA A 91 14.03 -1.89 3.40
N ALA A 92 14.45 -2.98 2.75
CA ALA A 92 15.70 -3.68 3.07
C ALA A 92 16.92 -2.77 2.85
N ALA A 93 17.00 -2.09 1.70
CA ALA A 93 18.09 -1.15 1.40
C ALA A 93 18.18 -0.01 2.43
N ARG A 94 17.04 0.51 2.89
CA ARG A 94 16.97 1.53 3.94
C ARG A 94 17.45 0.98 5.28
N GLY A 95 17.07 -0.24 5.63
CA GLY A 95 17.58 -0.94 6.81
C GLY A 95 19.10 -1.06 6.81
N TRP A 96 19.67 -1.54 5.69
CA TRP A 96 21.12 -1.60 5.51
C TRP A 96 21.76 -0.21 5.58
N ALA A 97 21.23 0.80 4.90
CA ALA A 97 21.75 2.17 4.96
C ALA A 97 21.77 2.70 6.42
N GLY A 98 20.72 2.43 7.20
CA GLY A 98 20.67 2.77 8.62
C GLY A 98 21.73 2.06 9.46
N THR A 99 21.95 0.76 9.23
CA THR A 99 23.05 0.01 9.87
C THR A 99 24.41 0.58 9.50
N HIS A 100 24.61 0.94 8.23
CA HIS A 100 25.85 1.54 7.75
C HIS A 100 26.09 2.91 8.38
N PHE A 101 25.07 3.75 8.45
CA PHE A 101 25.13 5.05 9.10
C PHE A 101 25.58 4.93 10.56
N ARG A 102 24.96 4.02 11.32
CA ARG A 102 25.33 3.76 12.70
C ARG A 102 26.79 3.32 12.85
N ARG A 103 27.31 2.53 11.91
CA ARG A 103 28.72 2.11 11.91
C ARG A 103 29.67 3.26 11.63
N VAL A 104 29.35 4.15 10.69
CA VAL A 104 30.13 5.38 10.45
C VAL A 104 30.17 6.25 11.70
N GLU A 105 29.01 6.46 12.34
CA GLU A 105 28.91 7.28 13.55
C GLU A 105 29.74 6.71 14.70
N ILE A 106 29.78 5.38 14.86
CA ILE A 106 30.66 4.73 15.83
C ILE A 106 32.14 4.99 15.48
N SER A 107 32.53 4.85 14.21
CA SER A 107 33.91 5.15 13.77
C SER A 107 34.27 6.62 13.98
N LEU A 108 33.34 7.55 13.73
CA LEU A 108 33.53 8.98 13.96
C LEU A 108 33.64 9.32 15.45
N ALA A 109 32.87 8.65 16.30
CA ALA A 109 32.99 8.77 17.75
C ALA A 109 34.36 8.29 18.23
N VAL A 110 34.85 7.15 17.73
CA VAL A 110 36.20 6.65 18.03
C VAL A 110 37.26 7.66 17.60
N ILE A 111 37.19 8.17 16.37
CA ILE A 111 38.10 9.21 15.86
C ILE A 111 38.09 10.45 16.75
N THR A 112 36.90 10.94 17.11
CA THR A 112 36.75 12.12 17.97
C THR A 112 37.34 11.90 19.35
N THR A 113 37.17 10.70 19.93
CA THR A 113 37.79 10.38 21.21
C THR A 113 39.31 10.25 21.14
N LEU A 114 39.88 9.88 19.99
CA LEU A 114 41.33 9.76 19.82
C LEU A 114 42.00 11.12 19.61
N GLU A 115 41.29 12.04 18.97
CA GLU A 115 41.73 13.43 18.81
C GLU A 115 41.76 14.19 20.14
N ASP A 116 40.85 13.88 21.06
CA ASP A 116 40.84 14.45 22.41
C ASP A 116 41.74 13.64 23.37
N VAL A 117 43.04 13.96 23.30
CA VAL A 117 44.09 13.27 24.07
C VAL A 117 43.86 13.32 25.58
N GLU A 118 43.31 14.42 26.10
CA GLU A 118 43.06 14.58 27.53
C GLU A 118 41.96 13.62 28.01
N THR A 119 40.89 13.49 27.23
CA THR A 119 39.75 12.64 27.58
C THR A 119 40.11 11.17 27.71
N TRP A 120 40.90 10.60 26.78
CA TRP A 120 41.28 9.19 26.88
C TRP A 120 42.46 8.95 27.83
N ARG A 121 43.37 9.91 28.03
CA ARG A 121 44.43 9.83 29.06
C ARG A 121 43.85 9.65 30.46
N GLY A 122 42.74 10.33 30.77
CA GLY A 122 41.98 10.14 32.02
C GLY A 122 41.40 8.72 32.18
N ARG A 123 41.09 8.04 31.08
CA ARG A 123 40.54 6.67 31.06
C ARG A 123 41.62 5.58 31.18
N LEU A 124 42.89 5.90 30.87
CA LEU A 124 44.02 4.97 31.00
C LEU A 124 44.38 4.59 32.44
N GLY A 125 43.78 5.23 33.46
CA GLY A 125 44.07 4.93 34.86
C GLY A 125 43.85 3.48 35.27
N LYS A 126 43.11 2.70 34.47
CA LYS A 126 42.85 1.27 34.68
C LYS A 126 43.80 0.33 33.93
N CYS A 127 44.69 0.86 33.09
CA CYS A 127 45.59 0.08 32.25
C CYS A 127 46.95 -0.20 32.94
N SER A 128 47.65 -1.24 32.50
CA SER A 128 49.01 -1.54 32.97
C SER A 128 49.98 -0.37 32.67
N PRO A 129 50.97 -0.09 33.54
CA PRO A 129 51.90 1.03 33.35
C PRO A 129 52.64 1.01 32.00
N SER A 130 53.04 -0.17 31.53
CA SER A 130 53.70 -0.37 30.24
C SER A 130 52.84 0.03 29.04
N LEU A 131 51.55 -0.34 29.06
CA LEU A 131 50.58 0.03 28.03
C LEU A 131 50.28 1.53 28.04
N ARG A 132 50.17 2.14 29.22
CA ARG A 132 49.97 3.58 29.36
C ARG A 132 51.13 4.34 28.73
N GLN A 133 52.36 3.99 29.08
CA GLN A 133 53.56 4.64 28.53
C GLN A 133 53.64 4.48 27.01
N LEU A 134 53.41 3.27 26.48
CA LEU A 134 53.39 3.03 25.03
C LEU A 134 52.37 3.90 24.29
N LEU A 135 51.17 4.07 24.85
CA LEU A 135 50.12 4.90 24.24
C LEU A 135 50.41 6.39 24.37
N GLU A 136 51.02 6.84 25.47
CA GLU A 136 51.48 8.22 25.65
C GLU A 136 52.58 8.57 24.64
N ASP A 137 53.55 7.69 24.44
CA ASP A 137 54.65 7.84 23.48
C ASP A 137 54.15 7.98 22.03
N HIS A 138 53.04 7.32 21.68
CA HIS A 138 52.46 7.34 20.33
C HIS A 138 51.19 8.21 20.22
N SER A 139 50.89 9.04 21.23
CA SER A 139 49.64 9.81 21.29
C SER A 139 49.49 10.81 20.14
N HIS A 140 50.59 11.44 19.72
CA HIS A 140 50.60 12.36 18.58
C HIS A 140 50.29 11.65 17.26
N ASP A 141 50.94 10.51 17.01
CA ASP A 141 50.73 9.71 15.79
C ASP A 141 49.30 9.17 15.70
N LEU A 142 48.73 8.73 16.84
CA LEU A 142 47.34 8.31 16.96
C LEU A 142 46.36 9.44 16.61
N CYS A 143 46.62 10.66 17.10
CA CYS A 143 45.80 11.83 16.82
C CYS A 143 45.87 12.21 15.33
N MET A 144 47.07 12.25 14.75
CA MET A 144 47.27 12.55 13.32
C MET A 144 46.59 11.51 12.41
N ALA A 145 46.69 10.22 12.77
CA ALA A 145 46.00 9.15 12.06
C ALA A 145 44.47 9.31 12.12
N ALA A 146 43.93 9.66 13.28
CA ALA A 146 42.49 9.90 13.46
C ALA A 146 42.00 11.09 12.62
N GLN A 147 42.72 12.22 12.66
CA GLN A 147 42.38 13.43 11.88
C GLN A 147 42.40 13.17 10.38
N CYS A 148 43.31 12.32 9.89
CA CYS A 148 43.37 11.96 8.46
C CYS A 148 42.13 11.17 7.98
N LEU A 149 41.53 10.37 8.86
CA LEU A 149 40.36 9.53 8.54
C LEU A 149 39.02 10.24 8.76
N ARG A 150 38.98 11.31 9.57
CA ARG A 150 37.76 12.08 9.86
C ARG A 150 37.01 12.54 8.60
N PRO A 151 37.65 13.20 7.60
CA PRO A 151 36.93 13.67 6.41
C PRO A 151 36.26 12.53 5.63
N GLN A 152 36.87 11.34 5.62
CA GLN A 152 36.31 10.16 4.95
C GLN A 152 35.04 9.66 5.66
N CYS A 153 35.05 9.61 6.99
CA CYS A 153 33.86 9.28 7.78
C CYS A 153 32.72 10.28 7.53
N GLU A 154 33.02 11.58 7.59
CA GLU A 154 32.02 12.64 7.42
C GLU A 154 31.42 12.62 6.00
N ALA A 155 32.25 12.42 4.98
CA ALA A 155 31.79 12.26 3.60
C ALA A 155 30.90 11.02 3.43
N LEU A 156 31.25 9.89 4.05
CA LEU A 156 30.44 8.67 3.99
C LEU A 156 29.12 8.84 4.74
N ALA A 157 29.12 9.46 5.93
CA ALA A 157 27.92 9.77 6.69
C ALA A 157 26.96 10.67 5.89
N SER A 158 27.50 11.73 5.27
CA SER A 158 26.73 12.61 4.38
C SER A 158 26.16 11.87 3.17
N GLY A 159 26.98 11.03 2.52
CA GLY A 159 26.56 10.20 1.39
C GLY A 159 25.43 9.22 1.74
N ILE A 160 25.48 8.62 2.93
CA ILE A 160 24.43 7.72 3.42
C ILE A 160 23.13 8.50 3.71
N LYS A 161 23.20 9.72 4.27
CA LYS A 161 22.02 10.58 4.46
C LYS A 161 21.33 10.91 3.14
N VAL A 162 22.11 11.25 2.10
CA VAL A 162 21.58 11.51 0.76
C VAL A 162 20.94 10.24 0.17
N LEU A 163 21.57 9.08 0.36
CA LEU A 163 21.03 7.80 -0.09
C LEU A 163 19.71 7.45 0.62
N ASP A 164 19.63 7.71 1.93
CA ASP A 164 18.42 7.50 2.72
C ASP A 164 17.25 8.39 2.23
N ALA A 165 17.53 9.66 1.92
CA ALA A 165 16.54 10.57 1.34
C ALA A 165 16.03 10.08 -0.02
N ARG A 166 16.92 9.56 -0.88
CA ARG A 166 16.53 8.99 -2.18
C ARG A 166 15.66 7.75 -2.03
N LEU A 167 16.04 6.84 -1.12
CA LEU A 167 15.24 5.65 -0.82
C LEU A 167 13.86 6.01 -0.24
N SER A 168 13.79 7.06 0.59
CA SER A 168 12.51 7.60 1.09
C SER A 168 11.61 8.08 -0.05
N ASN A 169 12.17 8.86 -0.98
CA ASN A 169 11.42 9.36 -2.14
C ASN A 169 10.92 8.21 -3.03
N LEU A 170 11.75 7.21 -3.29
CA LEU A 170 11.34 6.01 -4.05
C LEU A 170 10.22 5.24 -3.35
N SER A 171 10.28 5.12 -2.03
CA SER A 171 9.23 4.50 -1.23
C SER A 171 7.89 5.22 -1.47
N THR A 172 7.87 6.55 -1.36
CA THR A 172 6.70 7.39 -1.64
C THR A 172 6.18 7.20 -3.06
N VAL A 173 7.06 7.15 -4.07
CA VAL A 173 6.68 6.89 -5.46
C VAL A 173 6.00 5.54 -5.61
N VAL A 174 6.58 4.47 -5.05
CA VAL A 174 6.00 3.13 -5.10
C VAL A 174 4.62 3.10 -4.43
N PHE A 175 4.46 3.75 -3.27
CA PHE A 175 3.15 3.87 -2.61
C PHE A 175 2.12 4.62 -3.47
N HIS A 176 2.52 5.70 -4.15
CA HIS A 176 1.62 6.41 -5.05
C HIS A 176 1.18 5.54 -6.24
N LEU A 177 2.09 4.74 -6.81
CA LEU A 177 1.76 3.82 -7.89
C LEU A 177 0.80 2.72 -7.42
N MET A 178 1.00 2.17 -6.23
CA MET A 178 0.09 1.19 -5.62
C MET A 178 -1.31 1.80 -5.42
N SER A 179 -1.39 2.99 -4.81
CA SER A 179 -2.66 3.67 -4.60
C SER A 179 -3.37 4.04 -5.92
N HIS A 180 -2.62 4.37 -6.97
CA HIS A 180 -3.19 4.63 -8.29
C HIS A 180 -3.80 3.37 -8.90
N GLU A 181 -3.15 2.22 -8.73
CA GLU A 181 -3.69 0.93 -9.20
C GLU A 181 -4.93 0.52 -8.40
N ASP A 182 -4.93 0.68 -7.07
CA ASP A 182 -6.10 0.43 -6.22
C ASP A 182 -7.29 1.35 -6.58
N ALA A 183 -7.02 2.61 -6.90
CA ALA A 183 -8.03 3.56 -7.34
C ALA A 183 -8.63 3.15 -8.70
N ASN A 184 -7.80 2.68 -9.64
CA ASN A 184 -8.27 2.17 -10.93
C ASN A 184 -9.13 0.91 -10.77
N ALA A 185 -8.69 -0.04 -9.94
CA ALA A 185 -9.46 -1.25 -9.63
C ALA A 185 -10.82 -0.89 -8.99
N SER A 186 -10.83 0.06 -8.04
CA SER A 186 -12.04 0.56 -7.39
C SER A 186 -12.99 1.25 -8.38
N ALA A 187 -12.45 2.05 -9.30
CA ALA A 187 -13.23 2.70 -10.35
C ALA A 187 -13.88 1.66 -11.30
N SER A 188 -13.15 0.60 -11.66
CA SER A 188 -13.68 -0.50 -12.47
C SER A 188 -14.80 -1.26 -11.76
N ILE A 189 -14.65 -1.54 -10.46
CA ILE A 189 -15.69 -2.17 -9.64
C ILE A 189 -16.93 -1.28 -9.55
N ALA A 190 -16.75 0.04 -9.38
CA ALA A 190 -17.85 0.99 -9.34
C ALA A 190 -18.61 1.05 -10.68
N ALA A 191 -17.89 1.01 -11.82
CA ALA A 191 -18.48 0.94 -13.14
C ALA A 191 -19.30 -0.36 -13.33
N ALA A 192 -18.73 -1.52 -13.00
CA ALA A 192 -19.44 -2.80 -13.06
C ALA A 192 -20.67 -2.82 -12.13
N SER A 193 -20.56 -2.23 -10.94
CA SER A 193 -21.68 -2.11 -9.99
C SER A 193 -22.80 -1.21 -10.52
N LYS A 194 -22.44 -0.13 -11.22
CA LYS A 194 -23.41 0.75 -11.90
C LYS A 194 -24.15 -0.01 -13.01
N ASP A 195 -23.43 -0.75 -13.84
CA ASP A 195 -24.02 -1.55 -14.91
C ASP A 195 -24.94 -2.64 -14.36
N LEU A 196 -24.53 -3.31 -13.28
CA LEU A 196 -25.36 -4.27 -12.56
C LEU A 196 -26.62 -3.61 -12.00
N ALA A 197 -26.50 -2.46 -11.35
CA ALA A 197 -27.65 -1.73 -10.80
C ALA A 197 -28.63 -1.30 -11.91
N GLU A 198 -28.13 -0.90 -13.09
CA GLU A 198 -28.96 -0.59 -14.24
C GLU A 198 -29.67 -1.84 -14.80
N ALA A 199 -28.95 -2.95 -14.92
CA ALA A 199 -29.52 -4.23 -15.33
C ALA A 199 -30.60 -4.70 -14.35
N THR A 200 -30.35 -4.66 -13.04
CA THR A 200 -31.34 -4.97 -11.99
C THR A 200 -32.53 -4.02 -12.03
N ARG A 201 -32.33 -2.73 -12.36
CA ARG A 201 -33.44 -1.78 -12.51
C ARG A 201 -34.33 -2.15 -13.70
N ARG A 202 -33.74 -2.55 -14.82
CA ARG A 202 -34.48 -3.02 -16.01
C ARG A 202 -35.21 -4.34 -15.74
N ASP A 203 -34.56 -5.26 -15.02
CA ASP A 203 -35.19 -6.51 -14.58
C ASP A 203 -36.38 -6.23 -13.65
N SER A 204 -36.21 -5.32 -12.69
CA SER A 204 -37.30 -4.88 -11.80
C SER A 204 -38.48 -4.27 -12.57
N SER A 205 -38.26 -3.53 -13.65
CA SER A 205 -39.36 -3.04 -14.49
C SER A 205 -40.08 -4.16 -15.24
N SER A 206 -39.35 -5.19 -15.68
CA SER A 206 -39.94 -6.38 -16.31
C SER A 206 -40.77 -7.17 -15.30
N MET A 207 -40.26 -7.36 -14.09
CA MET A 207 -40.97 -8.01 -12.98
C MET A 207 -42.27 -7.30 -12.63
N LYS A 208 -42.26 -5.96 -12.58
CA LYS A 208 -43.48 -5.16 -12.40
C LYS A 208 -44.48 -5.38 -13.51
N THR A 209 -44.02 -5.48 -14.75
CA THR A 209 -44.90 -5.71 -15.91
C THR A 209 -45.59 -7.07 -15.82
N ILE A 210 -44.85 -8.13 -15.45
CA ILE A 210 -45.43 -9.47 -15.22
C ILE A 210 -46.47 -9.40 -14.09
N ALA A 211 -46.13 -8.78 -12.97
CA ALA A 211 -47.06 -8.63 -11.84
C ALA A 211 -48.35 -7.90 -12.26
N ILE A 212 -48.24 -6.81 -13.03
CA ILE A 212 -49.39 -6.08 -13.57
C ILE A 212 -50.21 -6.97 -14.51
N MET A 213 -49.58 -7.70 -15.44
CA MET A 213 -50.28 -8.63 -16.33
C MET A 213 -51.06 -9.69 -15.55
N THR A 214 -50.46 -10.28 -14.50
CA THR A 214 -51.16 -11.27 -13.65
C THR A 214 -52.35 -10.66 -12.90
N MET A 215 -52.21 -9.43 -12.39
CA MET A 215 -53.30 -8.70 -11.73
C MET A 215 -54.45 -8.39 -12.69
N VAL A 216 -54.17 -8.16 -13.98
CA VAL A 216 -55.18 -7.91 -15.03
C VAL A 216 -55.87 -9.20 -15.48
N PHE A 217 -55.12 -10.30 -15.62
CA PHE A 217 -55.69 -11.57 -16.08
C PHE A 217 -56.49 -12.30 -15.00
N LEU A 218 -56.11 -12.19 -13.72
CA LEU A 218 -56.79 -12.89 -12.62
C LEU A 218 -58.32 -12.66 -12.61
N PRO A 219 -58.82 -11.41 -12.68
CA PRO A 219 -60.25 -11.14 -12.74
C PRO A 219 -60.91 -11.71 -14.00
N GLY A 220 -60.26 -11.58 -15.16
CA GLY A 220 -60.79 -12.11 -16.43
C GLY A 220 -60.93 -13.63 -16.42
N THR A 221 -59.92 -14.35 -15.96
CA THR A 221 -59.99 -15.81 -15.78
C THR A 221 -61.04 -16.24 -14.76
N PHE A 222 -61.21 -15.46 -13.70
CA PHE A 222 -62.27 -15.69 -12.71
C PHE A 222 -63.66 -15.60 -13.34
N PHE A 223 -63.94 -14.55 -14.14
CA PHE A 223 -65.23 -14.41 -14.83
C PHE A 223 -65.43 -15.47 -15.93
N ALA A 224 -64.38 -15.86 -16.65
CA ALA A 224 -64.48 -16.94 -17.63
C ALA A 224 -64.84 -18.28 -16.98
N ALA A 225 -64.21 -18.60 -15.85
CA ALA A 225 -64.54 -19.80 -15.06
C ALA A 225 -65.97 -19.74 -14.49
N LEU A 226 -66.40 -18.55 -14.05
CA LEU A 226 -67.77 -18.31 -13.59
C LEU A 226 -68.81 -18.60 -14.68
N PHE A 227 -68.61 -18.09 -15.89
CA PHE A 227 -69.54 -18.32 -17.00
C PHE A 227 -69.60 -19.77 -17.46
N ALA A 228 -68.55 -20.56 -17.19
CA ALA A 228 -68.50 -21.98 -17.47
C ALA A 228 -69.25 -22.85 -16.43
N VAL A 229 -69.74 -22.29 -15.31
CA VAL A 229 -70.44 -23.06 -14.28
C VAL A 229 -71.86 -23.44 -14.77
N PRO A 230 -72.23 -24.74 -14.82
CA PRO A 230 -73.52 -25.21 -15.35
C PRO A 230 -74.77 -24.72 -14.60
N SER A 231 -74.60 -24.10 -13.44
CA SER A 231 -75.71 -23.56 -12.62
C SER A 231 -76.31 -22.27 -13.18
N LEU A 232 -75.66 -21.64 -14.17
CA LEU A 232 -76.19 -20.50 -14.92
C LEU A 232 -76.85 -21.05 -16.20
N GLN A 233 -78.17 -21.28 -16.14
CA GLN A 233 -78.93 -21.86 -17.26
C GLN A 233 -79.28 -20.76 -18.28
N TRP A 234 -78.31 -20.40 -19.13
CA TRP A 234 -78.42 -19.34 -20.14
C TRP A 234 -79.47 -19.58 -21.23
N ASP A 235 -80.01 -20.79 -21.34
CA ASP A 235 -80.96 -21.25 -22.36
C ASP A 235 -82.42 -21.31 -21.88
N GLN A 236 -82.72 -20.82 -20.66
CA GLN A 236 -84.08 -20.80 -20.10
C GLN A 236 -84.60 -19.36 -19.91
N PRO A 237 -85.93 -19.13 -20.01
CA PRO A 237 -86.51 -17.79 -19.83
C PRO A 237 -86.27 -17.22 -18.42
N THR A 238 -86.10 -18.08 -17.41
CA THR A 238 -85.53 -17.73 -16.11
C THR A 238 -84.04 -18.06 -16.09
N VAL A 239 -83.24 -17.16 -16.67
CA VAL A 239 -81.77 -17.26 -16.76
C VAL A 239 -81.10 -17.27 -15.38
N VAL A 240 -81.81 -16.77 -14.36
CA VAL A 240 -81.31 -16.54 -13.00
C VAL A 240 -81.89 -17.60 -12.06
N SER A 241 -81.07 -18.57 -11.65
CA SER A 241 -81.39 -19.45 -10.51
C SER A 241 -81.53 -18.61 -9.24
N ASP A 242 -82.44 -18.99 -8.33
CA ASP A 242 -82.68 -18.35 -7.01
C ASP A 242 -81.40 -18.17 -6.16
N ARG A 243 -80.29 -18.84 -6.52
CA ARG A 243 -78.97 -18.76 -5.87
C ARG A 243 -78.01 -17.74 -6.49
N PHE A 244 -78.43 -16.96 -7.49
CA PHE A 244 -77.60 -15.95 -8.16
C PHE A 244 -77.10 -14.84 -7.23
N TRP A 245 -77.73 -14.63 -6.07
CA TRP A 245 -77.25 -13.68 -5.06
C TRP A 245 -75.87 -14.06 -4.49
N VAL A 246 -75.54 -15.36 -4.45
CA VAL A 246 -74.25 -15.87 -3.96
C VAL A 246 -73.09 -15.40 -4.85
N TYR A 247 -73.35 -15.18 -6.13
CA TYR A 247 -72.35 -14.65 -7.07
C TYR A 247 -71.92 -13.22 -6.69
N TRP A 248 -72.87 -12.31 -6.49
CA TRP A 248 -72.59 -10.92 -6.10
C TRP A 248 -71.92 -10.82 -4.72
N ALA A 249 -72.31 -11.70 -3.81
CA ALA A 249 -71.71 -11.80 -2.49
C ALA A 249 -70.23 -12.24 -2.53
N LEU A 250 -69.78 -12.93 -3.58
CA LEU A 250 -68.39 -13.39 -3.73
C LEU A 250 -67.55 -12.46 -4.62
N THR A 251 -68.14 -11.91 -5.68
CA THR A 251 -67.44 -11.06 -6.66
C THR A 251 -67.08 -9.69 -6.13
N ILE A 252 -68.04 -8.99 -5.52
CA ILE A 252 -67.80 -7.64 -5.01
C ILE A 252 -66.66 -7.64 -3.98
N PRO A 253 -66.63 -8.56 -2.98
CA PRO A 253 -65.52 -8.60 -2.05
C PRO A 253 -64.19 -8.99 -2.69
N SER A 254 -64.16 -9.92 -3.66
CA SER A 254 -62.89 -10.30 -4.31
C SER A 254 -62.30 -9.15 -5.13
N THR A 255 -63.16 -8.37 -5.81
CA THR A 255 -62.75 -7.23 -6.63
C THR A 255 -62.27 -6.07 -5.76
N VAL A 256 -63.01 -5.79 -4.68
CA VAL A 256 -62.61 -4.80 -3.67
C VAL A 256 -61.31 -5.23 -2.99
N ALA A 257 -61.13 -6.52 -2.68
CA ALA A 257 -59.89 -7.02 -2.09
C ALA A 257 -58.68 -6.80 -3.01
N VAL A 258 -58.79 -7.13 -4.30
CA VAL A 258 -57.70 -6.91 -5.27
C VAL A 258 -57.37 -5.42 -5.42
N LEU A 259 -58.38 -4.54 -5.50
CA LEU A 259 -58.18 -3.09 -5.60
C LEU A 259 -57.59 -2.49 -4.32
N LEU A 260 -58.01 -2.95 -3.13
CA LEU A 260 -57.45 -2.53 -1.86
C LEU A 260 -55.99 -2.99 -1.71
N ILE A 261 -55.69 -4.23 -2.10
CA ILE A 261 -54.32 -4.77 -2.09
C ILE A 261 -53.41 -3.96 -3.02
N TRP A 262 -53.89 -3.60 -4.21
CA TRP A 262 -53.13 -2.79 -5.16
C TRP A 262 -52.94 -1.34 -4.69
N ALA A 263 -54.01 -0.67 -4.27
CA ALA A 263 -53.95 0.71 -3.79
C ALA A 263 -53.03 0.85 -2.57
N TYR A 264 -53.05 -0.14 -1.68
CA TYR A 264 -52.14 -0.22 -0.54
C TYR A 264 -50.67 -0.41 -0.94
N TRP A 265 -50.39 -1.15 -2.02
CA TRP A 265 -49.04 -1.36 -2.55
C TRP A 265 -48.47 -0.11 -3.25
N GLU A 266 -49.28 0.58 -4.05
CA GLU A 266 -48.86 1.76 -4.82
C GLU A 266 -48.57 2.96 -3.91
N ASP A 267 -49.46 3.22 -2.93
CA ASP A 267 -49.38 4.36 -2.01
C ASP A 267 -48.10 4.35 -1.15
N ARG A 268 -47.61 3.16 -0.79
CA ARG A 268 -46.34 3.02 -0.07
C ARG A 268 -45.11 3.27 -0.93
N SER A 269 -45.20 3.13 -2.26
CA SER A 269 -44.04 3.21 -3.15
C SER A 269 -43.81 4.62 -3.75
N SER A 270 -44.87 5.39 -3.96
CA SER A 270 -44.80 6.77 -4.47
C SER A 270 -44.51 7.80 -3.37
N THR A 271 -45.09 7.62 -2.18
CA THR A 271 -44.94 8.54 -1.05
C THR A 271 -43.50 8.60 -0.52
N ARG A 272 -42.76 7.48 -0.54
CA ARG A 272 -41.34 7.44 -0.15
C ARG A 272 -40.42 8.22 -1.10
N LYS A 273 -40.73 8.25 -2.41
CA LYS A 273 -39.92 8.96 -3.40
C LYS A 273 -40.10 10.47 -3.32
N GLN A 274 -41.34 10.93 -3.15
CA GLN A 274 -41.63 12.37 -3.02
C GLN A 274 -41.09 12.95 -1.70
N ILE A 275 -41.21 12.21 -0.59
CA ILE A 275 -40.64 12.62 0.70
C ILE A 275 -39.09 12.67 0.64
N GLY A 276 -38.45 11.73 -0.07
CA GLY A 276 -36.99 11.76 -0.26
C GLY A 276 -36.51 12.98 -1.03
N VAL A 277 -37.20 13.35 -2.13
CA VAL A 277 -36.88 14.54 -2.92
C VAL A 277 -37.13 15.82 -2.14
N LEU A 278 -38.24 15.90 -1.40
CA LEU A 278 -38.57 17.07 -0.57
C LEU A 278 -37.55 17.27 0.56
N ASN A 279 -37.13 16.19 1.22
CA ASN A 279 -36.10 16.26 2.26
C ASN A 279 -34.75 16.73 1.72
N GLU A 280 -34.35 16.30 0.53
CA GLU A 280 -33.11 16.76 -0.10
C GLU A 280 -33.20 18.24 -0.50
N ILE A 281 -34.36 18.72 -0.98
CA ILE A 281 -34.58 20.14 -1.27
C ILE A 281 -34.52 20.99 0.01
N LEU A 282 -35.18 20.53 1.09
CA LEU A 282 -35.18 21.22 2.38
C LEU A 282 -33.78 21.25 3.00
N ARG A 283 -33.00 20.16 2.88
CA ARG A 283 -31.60 20.11 3.32
C ARG A 283 -30.73 21.13 2.59
N ARG A 284 -30.81 21.19 1.26
CA ARG A 284 -30.11 22.18 0.42
C ARG A 284 -30.52 23.63 0.66
N ARG A 285 -31.67 23.85 1.28
CA ARG A 285 -32.17 25.18 1.66
C ARG A 285 -31.74 25.58 3.08
N LYS A 286 -31.36 24.61 3.92
CA LYS A 286 -30.85 24.82 5.28
C LYS A 286 -29.32 24.99 5.33
N GLU A 287 -28.62 24.47 4.33
CA GLU A 287 -27.16 24.62 4.15
C GLU A 287 -26.76 25.91 3.40
N ARG A 288 -27.73 26.69 2.89
CA ARG A 288 -27.55 28.03 2.32
C ARG A 288 -28.07 29.07 3.29
#